data_AF-A0A0Q0EC77-F1
#
_entry.id   AF-A0A0Q0EC77-F1
#
_cell.length_a   1.000
_cell.length_b   1.000
_cell.length_c   1.000
_cell.angle_alpha   90.00
_cell.angle_beta   90.00
_cell.angle_gamma   90.00
#
_symmetry.space_group_name_H-M   'P 1'
#
loop_
_entity.id
_entity.type
_entity.pdbx_description
1 polymer ?
#
loop_
_entity_poly.entity_id
_entity_poly.type
_entity_poly.pdbx_seq_one_letter_code
_entity_poly.pdbx_strand_id
1 'polypeptide(L)'
;MGEVGWTHVGGLESTSKIRYGRDPVYGPGPLPGGQCATLNAGTLTGAEQNNLTRYCEDDGFTTANSWGYRARAIWDYNSVFAGVNLRPSVAWSHDVKGYSPGPGGNFEEGRKAVSLGLDAEYQNTYTANLSYTNFFDGKYTTVDDRDFVALSFGMNF
;
A
#
# COMPACT_ATOMS: atom_id res chain seq x y z
N MET A 1 14.54 7.42 11.16
CA MET A 1 13.47 7.10 12.12
C MET A 1 12.66 5.93 11.59
N GLY A 2 12.13 5.08 12.46
CA GLY A 2 11.28 3.97 12.06
C GLY A 2 10.29 3.62 13.15
N GLU A 3 9.18 3.02 12.74
CA GLU A 3 8.08 2.62 13.61
C GLU A 3 7.55 1.25 13.20
N VAL A 4 7.01 0.54 14.19
CA VAL A 4 6.25 -0.70 14.00
C VAL A 4 4.86 -0.43 14.54
N GLY A 5 3.84 -0.80 13.78
CA GLY A 5 2.46 -0.68 14.20
C GLY A 5 1.76 -2.03 14.18
N TRP A 6 0.79 -2.20 15.08
CA TRP A 6 0.00 -3.40 15.22
C TRP A 6 -1.45 -3.02 15.52
N THR A 7 -2.39 -3.81 15.03
CA THR A 7 -3.83 -3.63 15.23
C THR A 7 -4.44 -4.97 15.60
N HIS A 8 -5.33 -4.95 16.60
CA HIS A 8 -6.09 -6.11 17.02
C HIS A 8 -7.58 -5.84 17.05
N VAL A 9 -8.34 -6.83 16.57
CA VAL A 9 -9.80 -6.80 16.52
C VAL A 9 -10.33 -7.89 17.44
N GLY A 10 -10.84 -7.46 18.60
CA GLY A 10 -11.46 -8.36 19.56
C GLY A 10 -12.82 -8.86 19.07
N GLY A 11 -13.12 -10.14 19.31
CA GLY A 11 -14.42 -10.72 19.00
C GLY A 11 -14.70 -10.97 17.52
N LEU A 12 -13.68 -10.89 16.66
CA LEU A 12 -13.84 -11.19 15.24
C LEU A 12 -14.26 -12.65 15.02
N GLU A 13 -15.41 -12.85 14.38
CA GLU A 13 -15.87 -14.17 13.99
C GLU A 13 -14.95 -14.81 12.95
N SER A 14 -15.01 -16.15 12.84
CA SER A 14 -14.31 -16.88 11.78
C SER A 14 -14.76 -16.40 10.39
N THR A 15 -13.81 -16.29 9.46
CA THR A 15 -14.06 -15.96 8.03
C THR A 15 -14.99 -16.95 7.33
N SER A 16 -15.19 -18.15 7.89
CA SER A 16 -16.18 -19.12 7.42
C SER A 16 -17.63 -18.79 7.82
N LYS A 17 -17.83 -17.88 8.79
CA LYS A 17 -19.17 -17.41 9.21
C LYS A 17 -19.51 -16.09 8.55
N ILE A 18 -18.68 -15.06 8.78
CA ILE A 18 -18.86 -13.72 8.23
C ILE A 18 -17.49 -13.16 7.87
N ARG A 19 -17.43 -12.40 6.77
CA ARG A 19 -16.22 -11.78 6.26
C ARG A 19 -16.42 -10.27 6.13
N TYR A 20 -15.36 -9.51 6.39
CA TYR A 20 -15.41 -8.05 6.42
C TYR A 20 -14.20 -7.45 5.70
N GLY A 21 -14.32 -6.19 5.29
CA GLY A 21 -13.18 -5.32 5.00
C GLY A 21 -12.50 -5.49 3.64
N ARG A 22 -12.72 -6.61 2.92
CA ARG A 22 -12.15 -6.79 1.58
C ARG A 22 -12.82 -5.87 0.56
N ASP A 23 -12.02 -5.24 -0.29
CA ASP A 23 -12.54 -4.42 -1.38
C ASP A 23 -13.40 -5.27 -2.34
N PRO A 24 -14.62 -4.84 -2.69
CA PRO A 24 -15.51 -5.56 -3.60
C PRO A 24 -14.91 -5.86 -4.97
N VAL A 25 -13.88 -5.12 -5.41
CA VAL A 25 -13.17 -5.39 -6.67
C VAL A 25 -12.55 -6.79 -6.72
N TYR A 26 -12.23 -7.38 -5.56
CA TYR A 26 -11.71 -8.74 -5.43
C TYR A 26 -12.82 -9.79 -5.26
N GLY A 27 -14.08 -9.40 -5.40
CA GLY A 27 -15.23 -10.29 -5.30
C GLY A 27 -15.51 -10.82 -3.89
N PRO A 28 -16.45 -11.77 -3.75
CA PRO A 28 -16.99 -12.22 -2.46
C PRO A 28 -16.18 -13.35 -1.78
N GLY A 29 -15.28 -14.01 -2.51
CA GLY A 29 -14.45 -15.09 -1.99
C GLY A 29 -15.10 -16.45 -2.22
N PRO A 30 -14.69 -17.50 -1.50
CA PRO A 30 -15.29 -18.81 -1.58
C PRO A 30 -16.79 -18.72 -1.29
N LEU A 31 -17.59 -19.38 -2.13
CA LEU A 31 -19.04 -19.51 -1.95
C LEU A 31 -19.40 -20.99 -1.88
N PRO A 32 -20.52 -21.35 -1.22
CA PRO A 32 -20.98 -22.74 -1.14
C PRO A 32 -21.05 -23.41 -2.51
N GLY A 33 -20.69 -24.69 -2.57
CA GLY A 33 -20.74 -25.47 -3.81
C GLY A 33 -19.74 -25.02 -4.90
N GLY A 34 -18.70 -24.25 -4.55
CA GLY A 34 -17.70 -23.77 -5.52
C GLY A 34 -18.23 -22.65 -6.41
N GLN A 35 -19.32 -21.99 -6.01
CA GLN A 35 -20.03 -21.01 -6.83
C GLN A 35 -19.16 -19.81 -7.23
N CYS A 36 -18.10 -19.48 -6.49
CA CYS A 36 -17.12 -18.47 -6.90
C CYS A 36 -16.47 -18.81 -8.25
N ALA A 37 -16.01 -20.05 -8.43
CA ALA A 37 -15.44 -20.49 -9.70
C ALA A 37 -16.51 -20.56 -10.79
N THR A 38 -17.75 -20.95 -10.47
CA THR A 38 -18.86 -20.94 -11.42
C THR A 38 -19.19 -19.53 -11.92
N LEU A 39 -19.18 -18.52 -11.05
CA LEU A 39 -19.37 -17.13 -11.42
C LEU A 39 -18.23 -16.65 -12.32
N ASN A 40 -16.98 -16.94 -11.94
CA ASN A 40 -15.81 -16.61 -12.76
C ASN A 40 -15.86 -17.29 -14.14
N ALA A 41 -16.29 -18.56 -14.23
CA ALA A 41 -16.48 -19.25 -15.51
C ALA A 41 -17.52 -18.54 -16.40
N GLY A 42 -18.60 -18.04 -15.80
CA GLY A 42 -19.61 -17.25 -16.49
C GLY A 42 -19.09 -15.90 -17.00
N THR A 43 -18.17 -15.26 -16.28
CA THR A 43 -17.52 -14.01 -16.73
C THR A 43 -16.46 -14.26 -17.80
N LEU A 44 -15.78 -15.42 -17.77
CA LEU A 44 -14.72 -15.81 -18.70
C LEU A 44 -15.24 -16.55 -19.94
N THR A 45 -16.55 -16.52 -20.24
CA THR A 45 -17.11 -17.27 -21.37
C THR A 45 -16.43 -16.89 -22.69
N GLY A 46 -15.82 -17.87 -23.36
CA GLY A 46 -15.09 -17.65 -24.62
C GLY A 46 -13.64 -17.17 -24.47
N ALA A 47 -13.13 -17.05 -23.24
CA ALA A 47 -11.74 -16.72 -22.93
C ALA A 47 -11.03 -17.90 -22.23
N GLU A 48 -9.69 -17.81 -22.15
CA GLU A 48 -8.89 -18.77 -21.38
C GLU A 48 -9.23 -18.71 -19.89
N GLN A 49 -9.43 -19.88 -19.26
CA GLN A 49 -9.90 -20.00 -17.88
C GLN A 49 -8.76 -19.97 -16.84
N ASN A 50 -7.64 -19.31 -17.15
CA ASN A 50 -6.45 -19.27 -16.29
C ASN A 50 -6.72 -18.58 -14.93
N ASN A 51 -7.72 -17.70 -14.86
CA ASN A 51 -8.13 -16.99 -13.65
C ASN A 51 -9.43 -17.53 -13.02
N LEU A 52 -9.85 -18.77 -13.37
CA LEU A 52 -11.11 -19.35 -12.92
C LEU A 52 -11.27 -19.33 -11.38
N THR A 53 -10.19 -19.59 -10.65
CA THR A 53 -10.19 -19.62 -9.18
C THR A 53 -9.65 -18.35 -8.55
N ARG A 54 -9.43 -17.28 -9.33
CA ARG A 54 -8.84 -16.04 -8.82
C ARG A 54 -9.78 -15.41 -7.79
N TYR A 55 -9.22 -15.10 -6.62
CA TYR A 55 -9.94 -14.51 -5.48
C TYR A 55 -11.06 -15.39 -4.89
N CYS A 56 -11.06 -16.69 -5.20
CA CYS A 56 -11.90 -17.70 -4.58
C CYS A 56 -11.24 -18.32 -3.34
N GLU A 57 -10.65 -17.48 -2.49
CA GLU A 57 -9.98 -17.81 -1.25
C GLU A 57 -10.36 -16.84 -0.12
N ASP A 58 -10.16 -17.26 1.13
CA ASP A 58 -10.53 -16.52 2.35
C ASP A 58 -9.54 -15.41 2.72
N ASP A 59 -8.59 -15.09 1.86
CA ASP A 59 -7.62 -14.01 2.06
C ASP A 59 -8.20 -12.65 1.63
N GLY A 60 -7.56 -11.57 2.09
CA GLY A 60 -7.97 -10.19 1.80
C GLY A 60 -9.06 -9.64 2.72
N PHE A 61 -9.61 -10.46 3.62
CA PHE A 61 -10.60 -10.05 4.61
C PHE A 61 -9.94 -9.70 5.95
N THR A 62 -10.63 -8.88 6.74
CA THR A 62 -10.20 -8.46 8.08
C THR A 62 -9.71 -9.65 8.90
N THR A 63 -8.52 -9.52 9.47
CA THR A 63 -7.91 -10.52 10.36
C THR A 63 -7.89 -10.01 11.80
N ALA A 64 -7.89 -10.93 12.77
CA ALA A 64 -7.86 -10.56 14.18
C ALA A 64 -6.62 -9.75 14.59
N ASN A 65 -5.49 -9.97 13.91
CA ASN A 65 -4.25 -9.24 14.12
C ASN A 65 -3.66 -8.81 12.78
N SER A 66 -3.29 -7.56 12.66
CA SER A 66 -2.56 -7.03 11.50
C SER A 66 -1.41 -6.14 11.96
N TRP A 67 -0.30 -6.13 11.21
CA TRP A 67 0.87 -5.33 11.57
C TRP A 67 1.78 -5.03 10.38
N GLY A 68 2.60 -4.01 10.56
CA GLY A 68 3.59 -3.57 9.58
C GLY A 68 4.61 -2.64 10.20
N TYR A 69 5.56 -2.21 9.38
CA TYR A 69 6.58 -1.26 9.79
C TYR A 69 6.83 -0.21 8.71
N ARG A 70 7.28 0.96 9.16
CA ARG A 70 7.64 2.09 8.29
C ARG A 70 8.97 2.64 8.74
N ALA A 71 9.78 3.09 7.79
CA ALA A 71 11.08 3.67 8.05
C ALA A 71 11.34 4.86 7.11
N ARG A 72 12.04 5.87 7.62
CA ARG A 72 12.48 7.02 6.84
C ARG A 72 13.90 7.41 7.22
N ALA A 73 14.73 7.62 6.20
CA ALA A 73 16.07 8.16 6.31
C ALA A 73 16.16 9.45 5.51
N ILE A 74 16.83 10.45 6.07
CA ILE A 74 17.10 11.75 5.44
C ILE A 74 18.55 12.08 5.75
N TRP A 75 19.28 12.55 4.75
CA TRP A 75 20.65 13.02 4.92
C TRP A 75 20.70 14.51 4.61
N ASP A 76 21.38 15.27 5.46
CA ASP A 76 21.56 16.71 5.27
C ASP A 76 22.95 17.00 4.71
N TYR A 77 23.00 17.49 3.47
CA TYR A 77 24.22 17.97 2.83
C TYR A 77 24.17 19.48 2.69
N ASN A 78 24.99 20.16 3.49
CA ASN A 78 25.03 21.62 3.51
C ASN A 78 26.02 22.15 2.47
N SER A 79 25.61 23.21 1.74
CA SER A 79 26.48 23.94 0.81
C SER A 79 27.18 23.05 -0.24
N VAL A 80 26.42 22.18 -0.90
CA VAL A 80 26.96 21.21 -1.89
C VAL A 80 27.54 21.93 -3.11
N PHE A 81 26.82 22.91 -3.63
CA PHE A 81 27.30 23.80 -4.68
C PHE A 81 26.66 25.17 -4.53
N ALA A 82 27.44 26.24 -4.72
CA ALA A 82 26.98 27.62 -4.70
C ALA A 82 26.06 28.00 -3.50
N GLY A 83 26.21 27.37 -2.33
CA GLY A 83 25.37 27.63 -1.15
C GLY A 83 24.00 26.94 -1.14
N VAL A 84 23.76 25.96 -2.02
CA VAL A 84 22.56 25.11 -2.01
C VAL A 84 22.73 23.99 -0.99
N ASN A 85 21.73 23.82 -0.13
CA ASN A 85 21.58 22.67 0.75
C ASN A 85 20.73 21.60 0.05
N LEU A 86 21.16 20.34 0.14
CA LEU A 86 20.44 19.20 -0.41
C LEU A 86 20.05 18.22 0.70
N ARG A 87 18.80 17.76 0.67
CA ARG A 87 18.29 16.72 1.57
C ARG A 87 17.72 15.55 0.78
N PRO A 88 18.55 14.60 0.31
CA PRO A 88 18.04 13.34 -0.21
C PRO A 88 17.34 12.56 0.91
N SER A 89 16.27 11.87 0.57
CA SER A 89 15.50 11.06 1.52
C SER A 89 14.97 9.77 0.90
N VAL A 90 14.82 8.75 1.75
CA VAL A 90 14.18 7.49 1.42
C VAL A 90 13.14 7.19 2.49
N ALA A 91 11.91 6.86 2.07
CA ALA A 91 10.88 6.31 2.92
C ALA A 91 10.50 4.90 2.45
N TRP A 92 10.25 4.01 3.38
CA TRP A 92 9.88 2.62 3.16
C TRP A 92 8.69 2.26 4.03
N SER A 93 7.74 1.50 3.47
CA SER A 93 6.66 0.88 4.23
C SER A 93 6.42 -0.55 3.78
N HIS A 94 6.10 -1.42 4.75
CA HIS A 94 5.69 -2.79 4.50
C HIS A 94 4.64 -3.22 5.51
N ASP A 95 3.47 -3.58 5.00
CA ASP A 95 2.37 -4.16 5.74
C ASP A 95 2.58 -5.69 5.74
N VAL A 96 3.15 -6.22 6.83
CA VAL A 96 3.75 -7.56 6.83
C VAL A 96 2.71 -8.66 6.86
N LYS A 97 1.70 -8.52 7.72
CA LYS A 97 0.70 -9.58 7.89
C LYS A 97 -0.63 -9.03 8.34
N GLY A 98 -1.70 -9.65 7.85
CA GLY A 98 -3.09 -9.37 8.21
C GLY A 98 -3.68 -8.16 7.50
N TYR A 99 -5.00 -8.08 7.55
CA TYR A 99 -5.80 -7.00 6.99
C TYR A 99 -6.54 -6.30 8.12
N SER A 100 -6.35 -5.00 8.23
CA SER A 100 -7.07 -4.17 9.20
C SER A 100 -8.54 -4.00 8.79
N PRO A 101 -9.46 -3.73 9.75
CA PRO A 101 -10.86 -3.45 9.43
C PRO A 101 -11.01 -2.32 8.41
N GLY A 102 -11.68 -2.60 7.30
CA GLY A 102 -12.00 -1.62 6.27
C GLY A 102 -13.35 -0.92 6.49
N PRO A 103 -13.62 0.19 5.77
CA PRO A 103 -12.71 0.85 4.83
C PRO A 103 -11.63 1.69 5.54
N GLY A 104 -10.45 1.84 4.92
CA GLY A 104 -9.37 2.70 5.43
C GLY A 104 -8.49 2.07 6.51
N GLY A 105 -8.34 0.74 6.50
CA GLY A 105 -7.51 0.02 7.46
C GLY A 105 -6.01 0.38 7.35
N ASN A 106 -5.31 0.35 8.49
CA ASN A 106 -3.89 0.72 8.55
C ASN A 106 -2.94 -0.22 7.80
N PHE A 107 -3.29 -1.51 7.70
CA PHE A 107 -2.44 -2.56 7.15
C PHE A 107 -3.22 -3.42 6.15
N GLU A 108 -2.62 -3.65 4.98
CA GLU A 108 -3.04 -4.64 4.00
C GLU A 108 -1.88 -5.57 3.69
N GLU A 109 -2.03 -6.85 4.01
CA GLU A 109 -0.94 -7.83 3.93
C GLU A 109 -0.20 -7.82 2.58
N GLY A 110 1.12 -7.77 2.67
CA GLY A 110 2.04 -7.79 1.54
C GLY A 110 2.25 -6.43 0.88
N ARG A 111 1.42 -5.42 1.16
CA ARG A 111 1.54 -4.09 0.54
C ARG A 111 2.86 -3.44 0.92
N LYS A 112 3.62 -3.00 -0.09
CA LYS A 112 4.88 -2.28 0.09
C LYS A 112 4.87 -0.96 -0.68
N ALA A 113 5.67 -0.02 -0.18
CA ALA A 113 5.95 1.22 -0.89
C ALA A 113 7.36 1.70 -0.59
N VAL A 114 7.97 2.33 -1.58
CA VAL A 114 9.21 3.08 -1.43
C VAL A 114 9.04 4.47 -2.03
N SER A 115 9.48 5.49 -1.30
CA SER A 115 9.54 6.86 -1.79
C SER A 115 10.98 7.37 -1.75
N LEU A 116 11.45 7.89 -2.87
CA LEU A 116 12.73 8.57 -3.00
C LEU A 116 12.45 10.07 -3.15
N GLY A 117 13.16 10.90 -2.38
CA GLY A 117 12.99 12.34 -2.41
C GLY A 117 14.32 13.08 -2.47
N LEU A 118 14.31 14.26 -3.07
CA LEU A 118 15.39 15.23 -3.03
C LEU A 118 14.80 16.62 -2.81
N ASP A 119 15.12 17.18 -1.65
CA ASP A 119 14.88 18.60 -1.37
C ASP A 119 16.14 19.41 -1.68
N ALA A 120 15.96 20.55 -2.32
CA ALA A 120 16.98 21.56 -2.53
C ALA A 120 16.53 22.90 -1.95
N GLU A 121 17.43 23.60 -1.27
CA GLU A 121 17.16 24.87 -0.63
C GLU A 121 18.32 25.83 -0.87
N TYR A 122 18.02 27.00 -1.40
CA TYR A 122 19.00 28.05 -1.67
C TYR A 122 18.73 29.27 -0.78
N GLN A 123 19.67 29.53 0.13
CA GLN A 123 19.69 30.67 1.06
C GLN A 123 18.40 30.89 1.86
N ASN A 124 17.62 29.84 2.17
CA ASN A 124 16.28 29.93 2.77
C ASN A 124 15.25 30.75 1.96
N THR A 125 15.58 31.15 0.73
CA THR A 125 14.72 31.96 -0.14
C THR A 125 13.99 31.09 -1.15
N TYR A 126 14.69 30.13 -1.77
CA TYR A 126 14.12 29.27 -2.81
C TYR A 126 14.19 27.81 -2.38
N THR A 127 13.08 27.10 -2.52
CA THR A 127 13.00 25.66 -2.27
C THR A 127 12.53 24.93 -3.52
N ALA A 128 13.07 23.74 -3.74
CA ALA A 128 12.58 22.80 -4.73
C ALA A 128 12.50 21.41 -4.09
N ASN A 129 11.41 20.69 -4.33
CA ASN A 129 11.25 19.31 -3.87
C ASN A 129 10.84 18.44 -5.05
N LEU A 130 11.58 17.35 -5.24
CA LEU A 130 11.27 16.29 -6.18
C LEU A 130 11.13 14.98 -5.41
N SER A 131 10.04 14.25 -5.63
CA SER A 131 9.90 12.90 -5.08
C SER A 131 9.25 11.93 -6.05
N TYR A 132 9.66 10.68 -5.99
CA TYR A 132 9.01 9.56 -6.68
C TYR A 132 8.58 8.53 -5.65
N THR A 133 7.34 8.04 -5.77
CA THR A 133 6.81 6.95 -4.95
C THR A 133 6.40 5.80 -5.83
N ASN A 134 6.90 4.61 -5.51
CA ASN A 134 6.51 3.36 -6.13
C ASN A 134 5.82 2.46 -5.09
N PHE A 135 4.61 2.01 -5.43
CA PHE A 135 3.89 0.97 -4.71
C PHE A 135 4.15 -0.36 -5.42
N PHE A 136 4.26 -1.43 -4.66
CA PHE A 136 4.47 -2.76 -5.20
C PHE A 136 4.02 -3.83 -4.20
N ASP A 137 3.65 -5.00 -4.71
CA ASP A 137 3.21 -6.16 -3.91
C ASP A 137 1.92 -5.90 -3.12
N GLY A 138 1.34 -6.95 -2.54
CA GLY A 138 0.07 -6.92 -1.83
C GLY A 138 -1.08 -7.37 -2.72
N LYS A 139 -1.49 -8.62 -2.56
CA LYS A 139 -2.47 -9.28 -3.43
C LYS A 139 -3.84 -8.59 -3.50
N TYR A 140 -4.24 -7.91 -2.41
CA TYR A 140 -5.54 -7.24 -2.28
C TYR A 140 -5.40 -5.71 -2.12
N THR A 141 -4.26 -5.14 -2.56
CA THR A 141 -4.10 -3.68 -2.60
C THR A 141 -4.58 -3.10 -3.92
N THR A 142 -5.30 -1.98 -3.84
CA THR A 142 -5.78 -1.23 -5.02
C THR A 142 -4.81 -0.13 -5.45
N VAL A 143 -3.67 0.00 -4.76
CA VAL A 143 -2.67 1.05 -5.01
C VAL A 143 -1.38 0.55 -5.64
N ASP A 144 -1.23 -0.76 -5.89
CA ASP A 144 -0.02 -1.38 -6.48
C ASP A 144 0.47 -0.62 -7.74
N ASP A 145 -0.44 -0.32 -8.66
CA ASP A 145 -0.16 0.38 -9.93
C ASP A 145 -0.41 1.90 -9.87
N ARG A 146 -0.27 2.52 -8.70
CA ARG A 146 -0.53 3.97 -8.50
C ARG A 146 0.72 4.76 -8.14
N ASP A 147 1.81 4.46 -8.82
CA ASP A 147 3.06 5.21 -8.67
C ASP A 147 2.95 6.64 -9.22
N PHE A 148 3.73 7.57 -8.66
CA PHE A 148 3.67 8.97 -9.06
C PHE A 148 4.98 9.72 -8.79
N VAL A 149 5.19 10.78 -9.57
CA VAL A 149 6.23 11.80 -9.35
C VAL A 149 5.56 13.09 -8.87
N ALA A 150 6.13 13.72 -7.86
CA ALA A 150 5.74 15.04 -7.40
C ALA A 150 6.91 16.01 -7.51
N LEU A 151 6.64 17.21 -8.02
CA LEU A 151 7.60 18.30 -8.14
C LEU A 151 6.95 19.59 -7.61
N SER A 152 7.66 20.31 -6.76
CA SER A 152 7.20 21.59 -6.22
C SER A 152 8.35 22.60 -6.07
N PHE A 153 7.98 23.88 -6.11
CA PHE A 153 8.89 25.01 -5.93
C PHE A 153 8.27 26.00 -4.95
N GLY A 154 9.08 26.59 -4.08
CA GLY A 154 8.67 27.59 -3.10
C GLY A 154 9.62 28.79 -3.10
N MET A 155 9.08 29.96 -2.76
CA MET A 155 9.84 31.20 -2.57
C MET A 155 9.36 31.90 -1.30
N ASN A 156 10.28 32.34 -0.46
CA ASN A 156 10.01 33.09 0.76
C ASN A 156 10.50 34.55 0.61
N PHE A 157 9.70 35.52 1.07
CA PHE A 157 9.93 36.97 0.90
C PHE A 157 9.88 37.72 2.23
#